data_AF-A0A7S2YKQ6-F1
#
_entry.id   AF-A0A7S2YKQ6-F1
#
_cell.length_a   1.000
_cell.length_b   1.000
_cell.length_c   1.000
_cell.angle_alpha   90.00
_cell.angle_beta   90.00
_cell.angle_gamma   90.00
#
_symmetry.space_group_name_H-M   'P 1'
#
loop_
_entity.id
_entity.type
_entity.pdbx_description
1 polymer ?
#
loop_
_entity_poly.entity_id
_entity_poly.type
_entity_poly.pdbx_seq_one_letter_code
_entity_poly.pdbx_strand_id
1 'polypeptide(L)'
;SESSSGGLSMRSHFQHAAKTNPMTNPILSKIQTSTGALKQQINAATETAQQKAAETRSAIHHHMKERQMAFERLLLWDMEDYSVNPIDDYSSQSKFGLEMSDRLLWKAFVEDRDVSRPPGSDWETGRPSQPAFQDMNWSAIYQTRRNQTISLRHSRRRNEPRVVLVQSCKDDPLDPRGLIMAYEEEGRVLPVVSDFDC
;
A
#
# COMPACT_ATOMS: atom_id res chain seq x y z
N SER A 1 -3.71 75.85 27.56
CA SER A 1 -3.59 76.42 28.91
C SER A 1 -2.16 76.22 29.37
N GLU A 2 -1.45 77.34 29.44
CA GLU A 2 -0.09 77.47 29.95
C GLU A 2 -0.02 77.25 31.46
N SER A 3 1.24 77.27 31.93
CA SER A 3 1.77 77.55 33.28
C SER A 3 2.20 76.31 34.07
N SER A 4 3.49 76.05 34.33
CA SER A 4 4.62 76.87 34.85
C SER A 4 4.78 76.72 36.37
N SER A 5 6.06 76.73 36.77
CA SER A 5 6.66 76.79 38.10
C SER A 5 6.84 75.42 38.78
N GLY A 6 8.04 75.00 39.19
CA GLY A 6 9.26 75.74 39.53
C GLY A 6 9.51 75.61 41.02
N GLY A 7 10.47 74.76 41.41
CA GLY A 7 10.85 74.54 42.80
C GLY A 7 12.15 73.78 42.95
N LEU A 8 13.27 74.51 42.99
CA LEU A 8 14.57 74.06 43.50
C LEU A 8 14.49 73.85 45.02
N SER A 9 15.15 72.83 45.58
CA SER A 9 16.06 73.01 46.73
C SER A 9 16.75 71.70 47.20
N MET A 10 18.08 71.70 47.07
CA MET A 10 19.13 71.26 48.03
C MET A 10 19.19 69.82 48.60
N ARG A 11 20.40 69.24 48.40
CA ARG A 11 21.23 68.43 49.34
C ARG A 11 20.58 67.18 49.95
N SER A 12 21.17 65.99 49.89
CA SER A 12 22.51 65.67 50.39
C SER A 12 22.92 64.27 49.91
N HIS A 13 24.17 64.13 49.43
CA HIS A 13 25.16 63.21 49.99
C HIS A 13 24.60 61.90 50.60
N PHE A 14 24.66 60.82 49.83
CA PHE A 14 25.14 59.53 50.33
C PHE A 14 25.75 58.74 49.15
N GLN A 15 27.06 58.91 48.96
CA GLN A 15 27.88 57.89 48.33
C GLN A 15 27.95 56.72 49.32
N HIS A 16 27.22 55.63 49.05
CA HIS A 16 27.55 54.33 49.61
C HIS A 16 28.12 53.44 48.51
N ALA A 17 29.41 53.19 48.63
CA ALA A 17 30.17 52.22 47.89
C ALA A 17 29.50 50.83 48.00
N ALA A 18 28.96 50.31 46.90
CA ALA A 18 28.68 48.90 46.76
C ALA A 18 30.00 48.17 46.44
N LYS A 19 30.88 48.05 47.44
CA LYS A 19 31.99 47.10 47.43
C LYS A 19 31.55 45.82 48.14
N THR A 20 31.62 44.73 47.37
CA THR A 20 31.92 43.35 47.78
C THR A 20 30.95 42.63 48.71
N ASN A 21 30.34 41.55 48.18
CA ASN A 21 29.99 40.38 48.99
C ASN A 21 30.33 39.09 48.21
N PRO A 22 31.57 38.57 48.28
CA PRO A 22 31.93 37.26 47.79
C PRO A 22 31.78 36.24 48.91
N MET A 23 30.55 35.91 49.28
CA MET A 23 30.24 34.75 50.11
C MET A 23 29.11 34.00 49.42
N THR A 24 29.44 33.31 48.33
CA THR A 24 28.60 32.24 47.79
C THR A 24 28.36 31.24 48.90
N ASN A 25 27.14 31.25 49.44
CA ASN A 25 26.72 30.37 50.51
C ASN A 25 26.93 28.90 50.05
N PRO A 26 27.79 28.11 50.71
CA PRO A 26 28.18 26.77 50.25
C PRO A 26 27.01 25.79 50.18
N ILE A 27 25.89 26.11 50.83
CA ILE A 27 24.64 25.35 50.73
C ILE A 27 23.94 25.63 49.39
N LEU A 28 23.90 26.89 48.93
CA LEU A 28 23.26 27.28 47.67
C LEU A 28 24.00 26.71 46.46
N SER A 29 25.34 26.70 46.48
CA SER A 29 26.12 26.09 45.40
C SER A 29 25.92 24.58 45.34
N LYS A 30 25.86 23.88 46.48
CA LYS A 30 25.54 22.45 46.54
C LYS A 30 24.14 22.13 45.99
N ILE A 31 23.14 22.96 46.29
CA ILE A 31 21.77 22.81 45.75
C ILE A 31 21.76 23.03 44.23
N GLN A 32 22.48 24.05 43.73
CA GLN A 32 22.58 24.32 42.28
C GLN A 32 23.28 23.18 41.53
N THR A 33 24.38 22.65 42.08
CA THR A 33 25.07 21.50 41.48
C THR A 33 24.20 20.24 41.51
N SER A 34 23.51 19.98 42.62
CA SER A 34 22.61 18.83 42.75
C SER A 34 21.40 18.91 41.81
N THR A 35 20.78 20.10 41.67
CA THR A 35 19.67 20.32 40.72
C THR A 35 20.12 20.24 39.26
N GLY A 36 21.34 20.69 38.94
CA GLY A 36 21.94 20.51 37.63
C GLY A 36 22.16 19.04 37.28
N ALA A 37 22.71 18.26 38.22
CA ALA A 37 22.91 16.82 38.05
C ALA A 37 21.57 16.07 37.89
N LEU A 38 20.55 16.43 38.67
CA LEU A 38 19.21 15.84 38.56
C LEU A 38 18.58 16.11 37.18
N LYS A 39 18.69 17.34 36.67
CA LYS A 39 18.18 17.70 35.33
C LYS A 39 18.87 16.89 34.22
N GLN A 40 20.19 16.72 34.31
CA GLN A 40 20.94 15.89 33.36
C GLN A 40 20.49 14.42 33.40
N GLN A 41 20.29 13.86 34.59
CA GLN A 41 19.78 12.50 34.76
C GLN A 41 18.37 12.32 34.18
N ILE A 42 17.46 13.29 34.42
CA ILE A 42 16.10 13.26 33.88
C ILE A 42 16.12 13.32 32.34
N ASN A 43 16.94 14.20 31.75
CA ASN A 43 17.03 14.31 30.30
C ASN A 43 17.59 13.03 29.68
N ALA A 44 18.68 12.47 30.21
CA ALA A 44 19.26 11.22 29.74
C ALA A 44 18.27 10.04 29.86
N ALA A 45 17.52 9.96 30.96
CA ALA A 45 16.48 8.96 31.14
C ALA A 45 15.32 9.14 30.13
N THR A 46 14.96 10.39 29.84
CA THR A 46 13.91 10.72 28.86
C THR A 46 14.32 10.34 27.44
N GLU A 47 15.54 10.66 27.03
CA GLU A 47 16.11 10.28 25.73
C GLU A 47 16.16 8.76 25.57
N THR A 48 16.64 8.06 26.60
CA THR A 48 16.68 6.59 26.62
C THR A 48 15.27 5.99 26.48
N ALA A 49 14.29 6.55 27.19
CA ALA A 49 12.91 6.09 27.11
C ALA A 49 12.29 6.34 25.73
N GLN A 50 12.58 7.50 25.11
CA GLN A 50 12.12 7.83 23.76
C GLN A 50 12.73 6.90 22.71
N GLN A 51 14.03 6.62 22.80
CA GLN A 51 14.71 5.71 21.89
C GLN A 51 14.14 4.29 21.99
N LYS A 52 13.96 3.78 23.21
CA LYS A 52 13.34 2.47 23.44
C LYS A 52 11.90 2.41 22.94
N ALA A 53 11.13 3.49 23.09
CA ALA A 53 9.77 3.57 22.56
C ALA A 53 9.74 3.58 21.03
N ALA A 54 10.68 4.28 20.38
CA ALA A 54 10.80 4.30 18.93
C ALA A 54 11.17 2.92 18.37
N GLU A 55 12.15 2.24 18.99
CA GLU A 55 12.54 0.87 18.64
C GLU A 55 11.37 -0.10 18.80
N THR A 56 10.63 0.00 19.92
CA THR A 56 9.45 -0.84 20.16
C THR A 56 8.37 -0.61 19.11
N ARG A 57 8.09 0.65 18.73
CA ARG A 57 7.14 0.98 17.66
C ARG A 57 7.56 0.42 16.31
N SER A 58 8.85 0.54 15.97
CA SER A 58 9.40 -0.01 14.74
C SER A 58 9.28 -1.54 14.70
N ALA A 59 9.62 -2.22 15.81
CA ALA A 59 9.49 -3.66 15.93
C ALA A 59 8.04 -4.13 15.82
N ILE A 60 7.09 -3.43 16.46
CA ILE A 60 5.65 -3.72 16.34
C ILE A 60 5.20 -3.54 14.88
N HIS A 61 5.57 -2.44 14.23
CA HIS A 61 5.20 -2.19 12.84
C HIS A 61 5.76 -3.27 11.89
N HIS A 62 7.03 -3.65 12.08
CA HIS A 62 7.64 -4.74 11.31
C HIS A 62 6.88 -6.05 11.50
N HIS A 63 6.60 -6.44 12.74
CA HIS A 63 5.87 -7.66 13.05
C HIS A 63 4.45 -7.66 12.47
N MET A 64 3.75 -6.53 12.52
CA MET A 64 2.45 -6.38 11.87
C MET A 64 2.54 -6.55 10.36
N LYS A 65 3.57 -5.99 9.71
CA LYS A 65 3.80 -6.13 8.28
C LYS A 65 4.12 -7.59 7.90
N GLU A 66 4.96 -8.27 8.67
CA GLU A 66 5.25 -9.70 8.46
C GLU A 66 4.00 -10.56 8.60
N ARG A 67 3.19 -10.31 9.63
CA ARG A 67 1.93 -11.01 9.83
C ARG A 67 0.95 -10.79 8.68
N GLN A 68 0.87 -9.56 8.18
CA GLN A 68 0.04 -9.23 7.01
C GLN A 68 0.53 -9.98 5.77
N MET A 69 1.83 -9.96 5.48
CA MET A 69 2.40 -10.70 4.35
C MET A 69 2.18 -12.22 4.47
N ALA A 70 2.30 -12.77 5.68
CA ALA A 70 2.01 -14.19 5.93
C ALA A 70 0.53 -14.52 5.69
N PHE A 71 -0.38 -13.65 6.13
CA PHE A 71 -1.82 -13.80 5.89
C PHE A 71 -2.14 -13.75 4.39
N GLU A 72 -1.58 -12.78 3.67
CA GLU A 72 -1.78 -12.64 2.22
C GLU A 72 -1.27 -13.86 1.47
N ARG A 73 -0.08 -14.36 1.82
CA ARG A 73 0.49 -15.55 1.20
C ARG A 73 -0.33 -16.82 1.44
N LEU A 74 -0.83 -17.02 2.66
CA LEU A 74 -1.54 -18.24 3.03
C LEU A 74 -3.00 -18.26 2.59
N LEU A 75 -3.65 -17.10 2.44
CA LEU A 75 -5.10 -17.05 2.22
C LEU A 75 -5.51 -16.40 0.91
N LEU A 76 -4.68 -15.54 0.33
CA LEU A 76 -5.04 -14.81 -0.89
C LEU A 76 -4.33 -15.34 -2.13
N TRP A 77 -3.12 -15.87 -1.97
CA TRP A 77 -2.28 -16.35 -3.07
C TRP A 77 -2.18 -17.87 -3.15
N ASP A 78 -2.79 -18.59 -2.21
CA ASP A 78 -2.82 -20.05 -2.27
C ASP A 78 -3.83 -20.51 -3.35
N MET A 79 -3.48 -21.58 -4.05
CA MET A 79 -4.37 -22.25 -5.00
C MET A 79 -4.79 -23.60 -4.41
N GLU A 80 -6.09 -23.88 -4.45
CA GLU A 80 -6.61 -25.17 -3.99
C GLU A 80 -6.29 -26.30 -4.98
N ASP A 81 -6.24 -25.99 -6.27
CA ASP A 81 -5.92 -26.93 -7.34
C ASP A 81 -4.88 -26.32 -8.29
N TYR A 82 -3.77 -27.04 -8.48
CA TYR A 82 -2.67 -26.67 -9.37
C TYR A 82 -2.75 -27.38 -10.72
N SER A 83 -3.83 -28.12 -10.97
CA SER A 83 -4.00 -28.89 -12.19
C SER A 83 -4.11 -27.99 -13.42
N VAL A 84 -3.36 -28.34 -14.45
CA VAL A 84 -3.47 -27.74 -15.77
C VAL A 84 -4.29 -28.69 -16.63
N ASN A 85 -5.46 -28.24 -17.05
CA ASN A 85 -6.44 -29.08 -17.75
C ASN A 85 -6.49 -28.73 -19.24
N PRO A 86 -6.60 -29.71 -20.15
CA PRO A 86 -6.85 -29.42 -21.56
C PRO A 86 -8.23 -28.75 -21.69
N ILE A 87 -8.28 -27.60 -22.36
CA ILE A 87 -9.54 -26.86 -22.64
C ILE A 87 -10.04 -27.16 -24.05
N ASP A 88 -9.14 -27.19 -25.05
CA ASP A 88 -9.50 -27.28 -26.47
C ASP A 88 -8.66 -28.37 -27.16
N ASP A 89 -9.36 -29.37 -27.71
CA ASP A 89 -8.82 -30.47 -28.53
C ASP A 89 -9.16 -30.32 -30.04
N TYR A 90 -9.92 -29.28 -30.41
CA TYR A 90 -10.34 -28.98 -31.77
C TYR A 90 -9.24 -28.24 -32.56
N SER A 91 -8.52 -27.34 -31.89
CA SER A 91 -7.38 -26.63 -32.47
C SER A 91 -6.18 -27.58 -32.66
N SER A 92 -5.45 -27.46 -33.79
CA SER A 92 -4.19 -28.20 -34.02
C SER A 92 -3.13 -27.98 -32.93
N GLN A 93 -3.30 -26.94 -32.12
CA GLN A 93 -2.53 -26.66 -30.92
C GLN A 93 -3.39 -26.95 -29.68
N SER A 94 -2.98 -27.92 -28.85
CA SER A 94 -3.62 -28.16 -27.57
C SER A 94 -3.66 -26.87 -26.74
N LYS A 95 -4.85 -26.46 -26.31
CA LYS A 95 -5.00 -25.34 -25.35
C LYS A 95 -5.19 -25.89 -23.96
N PHE A 96 -4.56 -25.24 -23.00
CA PHE A 96 -4.58 -25.63 -21.60
C PHE A 96 -5.18 -24.51 -20.74
N GLY A 97 -5.75 -24.91 -19.62
CA GLY A 97 -6.43 -24.07 -18.66
C GLY A 97 -5.87 -24.26 -17.27
N LEU A 98 -5.89 -23.19 -16.50
CA LEU A 98 -5.54 -23.18 -15.09
C LEU A 98 -6.60 -22.37 -14.33
N GLU A 99 -7.17 -22.98 -13.30
CA GLU A 99 -8.03 -22.25 -12.37
C GLU A 99 -7.16 -21.62 -11.27
N MET A 100 -7.35 -20.32 -11.01
CA MET A 100 -6.60 -19.60 -9.98
C MET A 100 -7.45 -18.53 -9.31
N SER A 101 -6.99 -18.05 -8.15
CA SER A 101 -7.63 -16.92 -7.46
C SER A 101 -7.37 -15.61 -8.21
N ASP A 102 -8.35 -14.70 -8.22
CA ASP A 102 -8.21 -13.41 -8.91
C ASP A 102 -7.06 -12.58 -8.33
N ARG A 103 -6.82 -12.71 -7.02
CA ARG A 103 -5.73 -12.02 -6.33
C ARG A 103 -4.37 -12.56 -6.74
N LEU A 104 -4.24 -13.87 -6.92
CA LEU A 104 -3.01 -14.46 -7.44
C LEU A 104 -2.78 -14.03 -8.89
N LEU A 105 -3.84 -14.03 -9.73
CA LEU A 105 -3.74 -13.51 -11.10
C LEU A 105 -3.28 -12.04 -11.10
N TRP A 106 -3.93 -11.18 -10.32
CA TRP A 106 -3.59 -9.76 -10.23
C TRP A 106 -2.15 -9.55 -9.75
N LYS A 107 -1.73 -10.33 -8.74
CA LYS A 107 -0.37 -10.29 -8.23
C LYS A 107 0.64 -10.64 -9.32
N ALA A 108 0.45 -11.80 -9.96
CA ALA A 108 1.40 -12.36 -10.91
C ALA A 108 1.48 -11.59 -12.24
N PHE A 109 0.35 -11.07 -12.73
CA PHE A 109 0.28 -10.40 -14.03
C PHE A 109 0.31 -8.88 -13.94
N VAL A 110 -0.18 -8.26 -12.87
CA VAL A 110 -0.32 -6.79 -12.82
C VAL A 110 0.67 -6.15 -11.84
N GLU A 111 0.78 -6.66 -10.62
CA GLU A 111 1.67 -6.03 -9.63
C GLU A 111 3.15 -6.36 -9.87
N ASP A 112 3.45 -7.61 -10.20
CA ASP A 112 4.83 -8.09 -10.32
C ASP A 112 5.42 -7.90 -11.73
N ARG A 113 4.66 -7.29 -12.65
CA ARG A 113 5.02 -7.14 -14.07
C ARG A 113 4.87 -5.70 -14.55
N ASP A 114 5.66 -5.36 -15.56
CA ASP A 114 5.50 -4.09 -16.24
C ASP A 114 4.34 -4.16 -17.25
N VAL A 115 3.33 -3.33 -17.01
CA VAL A 115 2.13 -3.18 -17.86
C VAL A 115 2.21 -1.95 -18.76
N SER A 116 3.38 -1.29 -18.85
CA SER A 116 3.55 -0.08 -19.65
C SER A 116 3.30 -0.33 -21.14
N ARG A 117 2.68 0.66 -21.79
CA ARG A 117 2.34 0.69 -23.22
C ARG A 117 2.91 1.96 -23.84
N PRO A 118 4.23 2.01 -24.10
CA PRO A 118 4.85 3.22 -24.63
C PRO A 118 4.32 3.54 -26.03
N PRO A 119 4.16 4.83 -26.39
CA PRO A 119 3.76 5.23 -27.74
C PRO A 119 4.72 4.69 -28.80
N GLY A 120 4.19 4.24 -29.93
CA GLY A 120 4.93 3.63 -31.03
C GLY A 120 5.36 2.19 -30.81
N SER A 121 4.94 1.55 -29.70
CA SER A 121 5.14 0.10 -29.50
C SER A 121 4.00 -0.72 -30.07
N ASP A 122 4.25 -2.01 -30.30
CA ASP A 122 3.24 -2.98 -30.74
C ASP A 122 2.06 -3.12 -29.74
N TRP A 123 2.25 -2.63 -28.50
CA TRP A 123 1.27 -2.67 -27.42
C TRP A 123 0.48 -1.37 -27.26
N GLU A 124 0.71 -0.38 -28.12
CA GLU A 124 -0.03 0.87 -28.14
C GLU A 124 -1.48 0.64 -28.55
N THR A 125 -2.41 0.91 -27.62
CA THR A 125 -3.84 0.69 -27.82
C THR A 125 -4.57 1.89 -28.42
N GLY A 126 -3.88 3.01 -28.69
CA GLY A 126 -4.45 4.26 -29.22
C GLY A 126 -5.41 5.01 -28.26
N ARG A 127 -5.88 4.36 -27.19
CA ARG A 127 -6.64 4.97 -26.10
C ARG A 127 -6.17 4.46 -24.73
N PRO A 128 -6.22 5.30 -23.68
CA PRO A 128 -6.00 4.86 -22.31
C PRO A 128 -7.16 3.96 -21.88
N SER A 129 -6.84 2.86 -21.18
CA SER A 129 -7.86 2.02 -20.55
C SER A 129 -8.60 2.82 -19.47
N GLN A 130 -9.92 2.65 -19.41
CA GLN A 130 -10.74 3.28 -18.36
C GLN A 130 -11.01 2.25 -17.25
N PRO A 131 -10.94 2.63 -15.96
CA PRO A 131 -11.25 1.73 -14.86
C PRO A 131 -12.61 1.03 -15.01
N ALA A 132 -13.61 1.74 -15.54
CA ALA A 132 -14.95 1.18 -15.81
C ALA A 132 -14.92 -0.03 -16.76
N PHE A 133 -14.03 -0.06 -17.75
CA PHE A 133 -13.90 -1.21 -18.65
C PHE A 133 -13.32 -2.43 -17.93
N GLN A 134 -12.37 -2.22 -17.02
CA GLN A 134 -11.83 -3.29 -16.20
C GLN A 134 -12.89 -3.84 -15.23
N ASP A 135 -13.69 -2.96 -14.62
CA ASP A 135 -14.80 -3.36 -13.73
C ASP A 135 -15.85 -4.18 -14.48
N MET A 136 -16.15 -3.83 -15.73
CA MET A 136 -17.06 -4.61 -16.57
C MET A 136 -16.48 -5.98 -16.92
N ASN A 137 -15.19 -6.05 -17.30
CA ASN A 137 -14.51 -7.32 -17.57
C ASN A 137 -14.56 -8.25 -16.36
N TRP A 138 -14.27 -7.72 -15.16
CA TRP A 138 -14.38 -8.48 -13.91
C TRP A 138 -15.82 -8.88 -13.58
N SER A 139 -16.77 -7.98 -13.79
CA SER A 139 -18.19 -8.27 -13.57
C SER A 139 -18.67 -9.42 -14.46
N ALA A 140 -18.21 -9.49 -15.70
CA ALA A 140 -18.52 -10.60 -16.61
C ALA A 140 -18.00 -11.94 -16.07
N ILE A 141 -16.74 -12.01 -15.62
CA ILE A 141 -16.14 -13.20 -15.00
C ILE A 141 -16.95 -13.63 -13.76
N TYR A 142 -17.31 -12.69 -12.90
CA TYR A 142 -18.05 -12.98 -11.67
C TYR A 142 -19.50 -13.39 -11.92
N GLN A 143 -20.14 -12.85 -12.95
CA GLN A 143 -21.49 -13.23 -13.33
C GLN A 143 -21.53 -14.68 -13.82
N THR A 144 -20.55 -15.09 -14.64
CA THR A 144 -20.36 -16.50 -15.02
C THR A 144 -20.22 -17.40 -13.79
N ARG A 145 -19.35 -17.05 -12.80
CA ARG A 145 -19.18 -17.84 -11.57
C ARG A 145 -20.46 -17.92 -10.71
N ARG A 146 -21.22 -16.82 -10.59
CA ARG A 146 -22.48 -16.81 -9.83
C ARG A 146 -23.55 -17.67 -10.49
N ASN A 147 -23.67 -17.59 -11.81
CA ASN A 147 -24.58 -18.44 -12.57
C ASN A 147 -24.19 -19.93 -12.44
N GLN A 148 -22.89 -20.24 -12.36
CA GLN A 148 -22.38 -21.59 -12.06
C GLN A 148 -22.73 -22.04 -10.62
N THR A 149 -22.64 -21.14 -9.64
CA THR A 149 -22.93 -21.47 -8.23
C THR A 149 -24.43 -21.73 -8.01
N ILE A 150 -25.31 -20.99 -8.70
CA ILE A 150 -26.76 -21.19 -8.65
C ILE A 150 -27.17 -22.51 -9.36
N SER A 151 -26.47 -22.90 -10.42
CA SER A 151 -26.72 -24.14 -11.16
C SER A 151 -26.16 -25.41 -10.50
N LEU A 152 -25.51 -25.33 -9.33
CA LEU A 152 -25.27 -26.52 -8.50
C LEU A 152 -26.56 -27.14 -7.95
N ARG A 153 -27.69 -26.42 -7.96
CA ARG A 153 -29.02 -26.95 -7.61
C ARG A 153 -29.86 -27.39 -8.81
N HIS A 154 -29.46 -27.06 -10.03
CA HIS A 154 -30.14 -27.44 -11.27
C HIS A 154 -29.09 -27.87 -12.28
N SER A 155 -28.96 -29.18 -12.47
CA SER A 155 -28.18 -29.88 -13.49
C SER A 155 -27.61 -28.93 -14.55
N ARG A 156 -26.28 -28.74 -14.51
CA ARG A 156 -25.45 -28.01 -15.50
C ARG A 156 -26.22 -27.80 -16.80
N ARG A 157 -26.60 -26.56 -17.12
CA ARG A 157 -26.79 -26.24 -18.55
C ARG A 157 -25.40 -26.34 -19.16
N ARG A 158 -25.08 -27.51 -19.72
CA ARG A 158 -23.74 -27.88 -20.23
C ARG A 158 -23.22 -26.94 -21.32
N ASN A 159 -23.99 -25.96 -21.75
CA ASN A 159 -23.80 -25.19 -22.97
C ASN A 159 -23.93 -23.67 -22.72
N GLU A 160 -23.69 -23.17 -21.51
CA GLU A 160 -23.60 -21.71 -21.30
C GLU A 160 -22.14 -21.26 -21.45
N PRO A 161 -21.87 -20.25 -22.31
CA PRO A 161 -20.52 -19.72 -22.50
C PRO A 161 -19.91 -19.23 -21.19
N ARG A 162 -18.70 -19.70 -20.88
CA ARG A 162 -17.91 -19.26 -19.73
C ARG A 162 -16.99 -18.14 -20.13
N VAL A 163 -17.05 -17.01 -19.43
CA VAL A 163 -16.04 -15.96 -19.60
C VAL A 163 -14.71 -16.47 -19.07
N VAL A 164 -13.67 -16.43 -19.89
CA VAL A 164 -12.30 -16.85 -19.57
C VAL A 164 -11.29 -15.79 -19.98
N LEU A 165 -10.09 -15.87 -19.40
CA LEU A 165 -8.92 -15.11 -19.85
C LEU A 165 -8.03 -16.00 -20.68
N VAL A 166 -7.56 -15.49 -21.82
CA VAL A 166 -6.67 -16.17 -22.74
C VAL A 166 -5.37 -15.39 -22.82
N GLN A 167 -4.25 -16.12 -22.71
CA GLN A 167 -2.94 -15.57 -23.00
C GLN A 167 -2.64 -15.72 -24.50
N SER A 168 -2.53 -14.60 -25.20
CA SER A 168 -2.20 -14.56 -26.63
C SER A 168 -0.70 -14.39 -26.91
N CYS A 169 0.08 -13.95 -25.92
CA CYS A 169 1.52 -13.82 -26.04
C CYS A 169 2.18 -15.20 -26.14
N LYS A 170 2.98 -15.42 -27.18
CA LYS A 170 3.68 -16.69 -27.42
C LYS A 170 5.04 -16.73 -26.73
N ASP A 171 5.67 -15.57 -26.56
CA ASP A 171 7.06 -15.46 -26.11
C ASP A 171 7.17 -15.35 -24.58
N ASP A 172 6.21 -14.69 -23.94
CA ASP A 172 6.10 -14.62 -22.47
C ASP A 172 4.67 -14.94 -22.02
N PRO A 173 4.41 -16.13 -21.46
CA PRO A 173 3.08 -16.53 -21.01
C PRO A 173 2.59 -15.73 -19.79
N LEU A 174 3.49 -14.99 -19.12
CA LEU A 174 3.17 -14.12 -18.00
C LEU A 174 3.14 -12.64 -18.39
N ASP A 175 3.22 -12.32 -19.69
CA ASP A 175 3.04 -10.94 -20.15
C ASP A 175 1.57 -10.53 -20.02
N PRO A 176 1.23 -9.57 -19.16
CA PRO A 176 -0.15 -9.12 -18.99
C PRO A 176 -0.73 -8.46 -20.23
N ARG A 177 0.10 -7.95 -21.14
CA ARG A 177 -0.37 -7.24 -22.33
C ARG A 177 -1.03 -8.16 -23.35
N GLY A 178 -0.73 -9.46 -23.28
CA GLY A 178 -1.37 -10.52 -24.08
C GLY A 178 -2.59 -11.17 -23.42
N LEU A 179 -3.03 -10.70 -22.24
CA LEU A 179 -4.27 -11.20 -21.65
C LEU A 179 -5.49 -10.61 -22.36
N ILE A 180 -6.36 -11.49 -22.85
CA ILE A 180 -7.57 -11.14 -23.61
C ILE A 180 -8.78 -11.86 -23.00
N MET A 181 -9.91 -11.16 -22.96
CA MET A 181 -11.21 -11.74 -22.60
C MET A 181 -11.74 -12.63 -23.73
N ALA A 182 -12.20 -13.83 -23.38
CA ALA A 182 -12.78 -14.78 -24.34
C ALA A 182 -13.99 -15.50 -23.73
N TYR A 183 -14.72 -16.24 -24.57
CA TYR A 183 -15.74 -17.18 -24.11
C TYR A 183 -15.31 -18.61 -24.41
N GLU A 184 -15.41 -19.49 -23.41
CA GLU A 184 -15.34 -20.93 -23.58
C GLU A 184 -16.76 -21.49 -23.72
N GLU A 185 -17.05 -22.12 -24.86
CA GLU A 185 -18.33 -22.75 -25.16
C GLU A 185 -18.07 -24.13 -25.81
N GLU A 186 -18.66 -25.17 -25.23
CA GLU A 186 -18.54 -26.56 -25.72
C GLU A 186 -17.08 -27.03 -25.90
N GLY A 187 -16.16 -26.65 -25.00
CA GLY A 187 -14.74 -27.00 -25.08
C GLY A 187 -13.97 -26.21 -26.13
N ARG A 188 -14.53 -25.10 -26.63
CA ARG A 188 -13.87 -24.21 -27.58
C ARG A 188 -13.73 -22.83 -27.00
N VAL A 189 -12.56 -22.21 -27.18
CA VAL A 189 -12.33 -20.84 -26.74
C VAL A 189 -12.43 -19.90 -27.93
N LEU A 190 -13.47 -19.07 -27.93
CA LEU A 190 -13.72 -18.06 -28.95
C LEU A 190 -13.27 -16.70 -28.41
N PRO A 191 -12.24 -16.07 -29.00
CA PRO A 191 -11.81 -14.75 -28.58
C PRO A 191 -12.93 -13.76 -28.84
N VAL A 192 -13.16 -12.86 -27.88
CA VAL A 192 -14.14 -11.80 -28.03
C VAL A 192 -13.44 -10.64 -28.68
N VAL A 193 -13.90 -10.26 -29.88
CA VAL A 193 -13.70 -8.90 -30.34
C VAL A 193 -14.60 -8.06 -29.46
N SER A 194 -14.02 -7.37 -28.49
CA SER A 194 -14.76 -6.43 -27.66
C SER A 194 -15.23 -5.29 -28.56
N ASP A 195 -16.51 -5.31 -28.98
CA ASP A 195 -17.18 -4.23 -29.72
C ASP A 195 -17.29 -2.90 -28.92
N PHE A 196 -16.49 -2.72 -27.86
CA PHE A 196 -16.35 -1.45 -27.14
C PHE A 196 -15.44 -0.44 -27.86
N ASP A 197 -15.42 -0.45 -29.19
CA ASP A 197 -14.94 0.67 -30.00
C ASP A 197 -16.08 1.67 -30.19
N CYS A 198 -16.17 2.65 -29.27
CA CYS A 198 -16.82 3.94 -29.51
C CYS A 198 -15.93 5.14 -29.13
#